data_AF-A0A528XPM3-F1
#
_entry.id   AF-A0A528XPM3-F1
#
_cell.length_a   1.000
_cell.length_b   1.000
_cell.length_c   1.000
_cell.angle_alpha   90.00
_cell.angle_beta   90.00
_cell.angle_gamma   90.00
#
_symmetry.space_group_name_H-M   'P 1'
#
loop_
_entity.id
_entity.type
_entity.pdbx_description
1 polymer ?
#
loop_
_entity_poly.entity_id
_entity_poly.type
_entity_poly.pdbx_seq_one_letter_code
_entity_poly.pdbx_strand_id
1 'polypeptide(L)' 'MRRFTSSYAAGAQCLAITKILVANRSEIAIRVFRAANELGLKTVAIWAEEDKYSLHRFKADESYQV' A
#
# COMPACT_ATOMS: atom_id res chain seq x y z
N MET A 1 30.22 18.10 -21.74
CA MET A 1 28.95 17.58 -21.20
C MET A 1 29.24 16.29 -20.42
N ARG A 2 29.50 16.38 -19.10
CA ARG A 2 29.89 15.23 -18.27
C ARG A 2 28.63 14.43 -17.91
N ARG A 3 28.60 13.15 -18.30
CA ARG A 3 27.59 12.19 -17.84
C ARG A 3 27.83 11.94 -16.35
N PHE A 4 26.87 12.29 -15.51
CA PHE A 4 26.83 11.86 -14.11
C PHE A 4 26.43 10.38 -14.08
N THR A 5 27.40 9.48 -14.00
CA THR A 5 27.14 8.09 -13.62
C THR A 5 27.09 8.02 -12.10
N SER A 6 25.88 7.94 -11.55
CA SER A 6 25.66 7.70 -10.13
C SER A 6 26.13 6.28 -9.76
N SER A 7 27.20 6.19 -8.97
CA SER A 7 27.78 4.94 -8.45
C SER A 7 27.01 4.33 -7.28
N TYR A 8 25.83 4.85 -6.92
CA TYR A 8 25.00 4.36 -5.82
C TYR A 8 24.02 3.23 -6.20
N ALA A 9 24.04 2.74 -7.44
CA ALA A 9 23.06 1.76 -7.92
C ALA A 9 23.50 0.28 -7.80
N ALA A 10 24.69 0.00 -7.27
CA ALA A 10 25.26 -1.36 -7.29
C ALA A 10 24.92 -2.25 -6.06
N GLY A 11 24.14 -1.75 -5.09
CA GLY A 11 23.83 -2.52 -3.86
C GLY A 11 22.42 -2.32 -3.30
N ALA A 12 21.65 -1.33 -3.79
CA ALA A 12 20.25 -1.20 -3.45
C ALA A 12 19.45 -1.97 -4.50
N GLN A 13 19.25 -3.27 -4.26
CA GLN A 13 18.17 -3.97 -4.94
C GLN A 13 16.89 -3.22 -4.57
N CYS A 14 16.33 -2.47 -5.53
CA CYS A 14 15.04 -1.80 -5.38
C CYS A 14 14.06 -2.89 -4.95
N LEU A 15 13.70 -2.91 -3.66
CA LEU A 15 12.79 -3.91 -3.13
C LEU A 15 11.46 -3.66 -3.85
N ALA A 16 11.13 -4.57 -4.76
CA ALA A 16 9.84 -4.55 -5.43
C ALA A 16 8.78 -4.62 -4.33
N ILE A 17 7.90 -3.63 -4.29
CA ILE A 17 6.77 -3.64 -3.35
C ILE A 17 5.89 -4.83 -3.72
N THR A 18 5.55 -5.66 -2.75
CA THR A 18 4.67 -6.84 -2.94
C THR A 18 3.38 -6.71 -2.13
N LYS A 19 3.39 -5.92 -1.06
CA LYS A 19 2.27 -5.68 -0.15
C LYS A 19 2.30 -4.24 0.35
N ILE A 20 1.14 -3.62 0.50
CA ILE A 20 0.97 -2.26 1.01
C ILE A 20 -0.05 -2.22 2.16
N LEU A 21 0.28 -1.48 3.21
CA LEU A 21 -0.65 -1.11 4.27
C LEU A 21 -1.16 0.31 4.02
N VAL A 22 -2.46 0.53 4.11
CA VAL A 22 -3.07 1.85 3.94
C VAL A 22 -3.51 2.38 5.29
N ALA A 23 -2.75 3.32 5.83
CA ALA A 23 -3.04 3.99 7.10
C ALA A 23 -4.08 5.11 6.92
N ASN A 24 -5.26 4.75 6.43
CA ASN A 24 -6.37 5.67 6.19
C ASN A 24 -7.72 4.91 6.27
N ARG A 25 -8.84 5.65 6.21
CA ARG A 25 -10.22 5.11 6.21
C ARG A 25 -11.01 5.57 4.99
N SER A 26 -12.26 5.12 4.90
CA SER A 26 -13.25 5.58 3.91
C SER A 26 -12.78 5.44 2.44
N GLU A 27 -13.20 6.36 1.57
CA GLU A 27 -13.06 6.25 0.12
C GLU A 27 -11.61 6.33 -0.36
N ILE A 28 -10.74 7.08 0.34
CA ILE A 28 -9.32 7.17 -0.03
C ILE A 28 -8.63 5.83 0.18
N ALA A 29 -8.92 5.12 1.28
CA ALA A 29 -8.38 3.79 1.50
C ALA A 29 -8.79 2.83 0.37
N ILE A 30 -10.07 2.87 -0.01
CA ILE A 30 -10.60 2.06 -1.13
C ILE A 30 -9.93 2.41 -2.47
N ARG A 31 -9.68 3.69 -2.75
CA ARG A 31 -8.98 4.12 -3.98
C ARG A 31 -7.56 3.55 -4.05
N VAL A 32 -6.83 3.59 -2.94
CA VAL A 32 -5.47 3.04 -2.88
C VAL A 32 -5.50 1.51 -3.04
N PHE A 33 -6.44 0.81 -2.39
CA PHE A 33 -6.58 -0.64 -2.56
C PHE A 33 -6.86 -1.04 -4.01
N ARG A 34 -7.69 -0.28 -4.72
CA ARG A 34 -7.97 -0.52 -6.14
C ARG A 34 -6.70 -0.38 -7.00
N ALA A 35 -5.97 0.72 -6.84
CA ALA A 35 -4.73 0.93 -7.57
C ALA A 35 -3.67 -0.15 -7.23
N ALA A 36 -3.56 -0.53 -5.96
CA ALA A 36 -2.66 -1.60 -5.54
C ALA A 36 -3.04 -2.96 -6.15
N ASN A 37 -4.34 -3.28 -6.18
CA ASN A 37 -4.84 -4.52 -6.78
C ASN A 37 -4.62 -4.56 -8.30
N GLU A 38 -4.84 -3.44 -9.01
CA GLU A 38 -4.52 -3.29 -10.44
C GLU A 38 -3.03 -3.53 -10.74
N LEU A 39 -2.15 -3.28 -9.76
CA LEU A 39 -0.71 -3.54 -9.83
C LEU A 39 -0.31 -4.94 -9.31
N GLY A 40 -1.27 -5.78 -8.92
CA GLY A 40 -1.02 -7.12 -8.38
C GLY A 40 -0.44 -7.13 -6.96
N LEU A 41 -0.54 -6.01 -6.22
CA LEU A 41 -0.06 -5.89 -4.85
C LEU A 41 -1.09 -6.39 -3.85
N LYS A 42 -0.61 -7.00 -2.76
CA LYS A 42 -1.45 -7.33 -1.60
C LYS A 42 -1.73 -6.10 -0.74
N THR A 43 -2.90 -6.07 -0.11
CA THR A 43 -3.40 -4.89 0.60
C THR A 43 -3.76 -5.19 2.04
N VAL A 44 -3.40 -4.28 2.95
CA VAL A 44 -3.73 -4.36 4.37
C VAL A 44 -4.47 -3.09 4.80
N ALA A 45 -5.63 -3.25 5.42
CA ALA A 45 -6.42 -2.17 6.01
C ALA A 45 -6.27 -2.09 7.53
N ILE A 46 -6.42 -0.88 8.05
CA ILE A 46 -6.58 -0.62 9.48
C ILE A 46 -7.96 0.01 9.77
N TRP A 47 -8.53 -0.27 10.94
CA TRP A 47 -9.82 0.28 11.35
C TRP A 47 -9.92 0.39 12.88
N ALA A 48 -10.59 1.45 13.36
CA ALA A 48 -10.96 1.60 14.78
C ALA A 48 -12.28 0.85 15.07
N GLU A 49 -12.61 0.56 16.33
CA GLU A 49 -13.85 -0.18 16.69
C GLU A 49 -15.13 0.45 16.10
N GLU A 50 -15.18 1.78 16.02
CA GLU A 50 -16.29 2.53 15.44
C GLU A 50 -16.42 2.30 13.93
N ASP A 51 -15.32 1.94 13.26
CA ASP A 51 -15.22 1.64 11.83
C ASP A 51 -15.35 0.14 11.53
N LYS A 52 -15.77 -0.71 12.48
CA LYS A 52 -15.88 -2.17 12.26
C LYS A 52 -16.76 -2.60 11.09
N TYR A 53 -17.70 -1.76 10.69
CA TYR A 53 -18.58 -1.98 9.54
C TYR A 53 -18.25 -1.09 8.34
N SER A 54 -17.17 -0.31 8.42
CA SER A 54 -16.77 0.59 7.35
C SER A 54 -16.31 -0.20 6.11
N LEU A 55 -16.72 0.27 4.93
CA LEU A 55 -16.52 -0.43 3.67
C LEU A 55 -15.06 -0.73 3.36
N HIS A 56 -14.13 0.16 3.73
CA HIS A 56 -12.71 0.01 3.41
C HIS A 56 -12.10 -1.23 4.04
N ARG A 57 -12.56 -1.63 5.23
CA ARG A 57 -12.14 -2.85 5.93
C ARG A 57 -12.31 -4.10 5.06
N PHE A 58 -13.46 -4.22 4.38
CA PHE A 58 -13.81 -5.37 3.56
C PHE A 58 -13.24 -5.32 2.13
N LYS A 59 -12.50 -4.25 1.79
CA LYS A 59 -11.93 -4.05 0.45
C LYS A 59 -10.44 -4.39 0.36
N ALA A 60 -9.78 -4.64 1.48
CA ALA A 60 -8.40 -5.11 1.53
C ALA A 60 -8.34 -6.65 1.63
N ASP A 61 -7.19 -7.24 1.28
CA ASP A 61 -6.92 -8.67 1.45
C ASP A 61 -6.90 -9.06 2.94
N GLU A 62 -6.32 -8.19 3.78
CA GLU A 62 -6.20 -8.35 5.23
C GLU A 62 -6.68 -7.08 5.94
N SER A 63 -7.27 -7.21 7.13
CA SER A 63 -7.65 -6.05 7.94
C SER A 63 -7.46 -6.29 9.43
N TYR A 64 -6.97 -5.27 10.14
CA TYR A 64 -6.67 -5.34 11.57
C TYR A 64 -7.30 -4.16 12.32
N GLN A 65 -7.82 -4.46 13.51
CA GLN A 65 -8.28 -3.44 14.44
C GLN A 65 -7.07 -2.75 15.07
N VAL A 66 -7.11 -1.42 15.19
CA VAL A 66 -6.09 -0.59 15.86
C VAL A 66 -6.71 0.43 16.78
#